data_AF-A0A7S0GFH0-F1
#
_entry.id   AF-A0A7S0GFH0-F1
#
_cell.length_a   1.000
_cell.length_b   1.000
_cell.length_c   1.000
_cell.angle_alpha   90.00
_cell.angle_beta   90.00
_cell.angle_gamma   90.00
#
_symmetry.space_group_name_H-M   'P 1'
#
loop_
_entity.id
_entity.type
_entity.pdbx_description
1 polymer ?
#
loop_
_entity_poly.entity_id
_entity_poly.type
_entity_poly.pdbx_seq_one_letter_code
_entity_poly.pdbx_strand_id
1 'polypeptide(L)'
;FNNLLWVGGPMMLGRAAEEAQLLTFALMASTLGTAPLAAHNAMIQLVLTCSCPNFGLNMGANIRIGIHLGAGNTESAKLVSRLLLRCSMAWCIFIWILYAIFHAHIGALFTHDENVQSAIQSISIKGVAAFSFI
;
A
#
# COMPACT_ATOMS: atom_id res chain seq x y z
N PHE A 1 10.20 22.45 -21.40
CA PHE A 1 9.79 22.90 -20.05
C PHE A 1 8.29 22.78 -19.81
N ASN A 2 7.42 23.24 -20.73
CA ASN A 2 5.96 23.18 -20.55
C ASN A 2 5.40 21.75 -20.30
N ASN A 3 5.91 20.73 -21.00
CA ASN A 3 5.49 19.33 -20.81
C ASN A 3 5.93 18.72 -19.47
N LEU A 4 7.02 19.19 -18.85
CA LEU A 4 7.49 18.66 -17.58
C LEU A 4 6.64 19.15 -16.41
N LEU A 5 6.22 20.43 -16.45
CA LEU A 5 5.28 21.01 -15.49
C LEU A 5 3.90 20.35 -15.57
N TRP A 6 3.42 20.03 -16.77
CA TRP A 6 2.13 19.38 -16.96
C TRP A 6 2.10 17.91 -16.50
N VAL A 7 3.21 17.17 -16.61
CA VAL A 7 3.31 15.79 -16.10
C VAL A 7 3.66 15.76 -14.61
N GLY A 8 4.50 16.69 -14.15
CA GLY A 8 4.90 16.80 -12.75
C GLY A 8 3.79 17.30 -11.83
N GLY A 9 2.97 18.25 -12.28
CA GLY A 9 1.84 18.81 -11.54
C GLY A 9 0.87 17.77 -10.96
N PRO A 10 0.27 16.88 -11.78
CA PRO A 10 -0.64 15.85 -11.28
C PRO A 10 0.07 14.82 -10.40
N MET A 11 1.34 14.51 -10.67
CA MET A 11 2.11 13.55 -9.86
C MET A 11 2.42 14.12 -8.47
N MET A 12 2.72 15.42 -8.38
CA MET A 12 2.96 16.12 -7.11
C MET A 12 1.67 16.25 -6.28
N LEU A 13 0.54 16.57 -6.94
CA LEU A 13 -0.78 16.60 -6.31
C LEU A 13 -1.19 15.23 -5.76
N GLY A 14 -0.98 14.16 -6.53
CA GLY A 14 -1.29 12.80 -6.09
C GLY A 14 -0.50 12.39 -4.85
N ARG A 15 0.82 12.66 -4.82
CA ARG A 15 1.66 12.39 -3.64
C ARG A 15 1.28 13.23 -2.43
N ALA A 16 0.95 14.50 -2.63
CA ALA A 16 0.49 15.36 -1.54
C ALA A 16 -0.85 14.90 -0.94
N ALA A 17 -1.77 14.43 -1.79
CA ALA A 17 -3.04 13.88 -1.33
C ALA A 17 -2.86 12.60 -0.52
N GLU A 18 -1.94 11.72 -0.95
CA GLU A 18 -1.61 10.47 -0.25
C GLU A 18 -1.03 10.73 1.16
N GLU A 19 -0.07 11.67 1.26
CA GLU A 19 0.52 12.09 2.54
C GLU A 19 -0.50 12.78 3.45
N ALA A 20 -1.35 13.64 2.89
CA ALA A 20 -2.42 14.32 3.65
C ALA A 20 -3.43 13.32 4.23
N GLN A 21 -3.72 12.24 3.50
CA GLN A 21 -4.59 11.17 3.99
C GLN A 21 -3.95 10.46 5.19
N LEU A 22 -2.66 10.09 5.11
CA LEU A 22 -1.94 9.45 6.21
C LEU A 22 -1.90 10.32 7.48
N LEU A 23 -1.63 11.63 7.33
CA LEU A 23 -1.61 12.57 8.44
C LEU A 23 -2.98 12.75 9.10
N THR A 24 -4.05 12.80 8.30
CA THR A 24 -5.42 12.90 8.83
C THR A 24 -5.77 11.68 9.69
N PHE A 25 -5.41 10.47 9.25
CA PHE A 25 -5.61 9.26 10.05
C PHE A 25 -4.81 9.28 11.36
N ALA A 26 -3.55 9.74 11.32
CA ALA A 26 -2.73 9.89 12.52
C ALA A 26 -3.32 10.90 13.52
N LEU A 27 -3.85 12.02 13.02
CA LEU A 27 -4.53 13.03 13.85
C LEU A 27 -5.80 12.47 14.49
N MET A 28 -6.61 11.72 13.74
CA MET A 28 -7.79 11.05 14.30
C MET A 28 -7.42 9.97 15.32
N ALA A 29 -6.34 9.22 15.12
CA ALA A 29 -5.84 8.27 16.11
C ALA A 29 -5.31 8.97 17.37
N SER A 30 -4.75 10.18 17.24
CA SER A 30 -4.20 10.95 18.36
C SER A 30 -5.27 11.48 19.31
N THR A 31 -6.48 11.76 18.82
CA THR A 31 -7.59 12.25 19.65
C THR A 31 -8.25 11.15 20.50
N LEU A 32 -7.99 9.87 20.19
CA LEU A 32 -8.51 8.71 20.93
C LEU A 32 -7.67 8.34 22.17
N GLY A 33 -6.50 8.97 22.39
CA GLY A 33 -5.65 8.78 23.57
C GLY A 33 -4.25 8.22 23.26
N THR A 34 -3.43 8.04 24.29
CA THR A 34 -2.01 7.62 24.15
C THR A 34 -1.84 6.16 23.74
N ALA A 35 -2.72 5.26 24.19
CA ALA A 35 -2.68 3.84 23.82
C ALA A 35 -3.03 3.61 22.33
N PRO A 36 -4.14 4.17 21.77
CA PRO A 36 -4.46 4.08 20.35
C PRO A 36 -3.40 4.74 19.43
N LEU A 37 -2.76 5.82 19.89
CA LEU A 37 -1.72 6.50 19.10
C LEU A 37 -0.42 5.68 19.03
N ALA A 38 0.02 5.08 20.14
CA ALA A 38 1.19 4.19 20.15
C ALA A 38 0.97 2.96 19.25
N ALA A 39 -0.23 2.41 19.33
CA ALA A 39 -0.76 1.40 18.43
C ALA A 39 -0.68 1.85 16.95
N HIS A 40 -1.28 2.98 16.62
CA HIS A 40 -1.27 3.51 15.25
C HIS A 40 0.15 3.69 14.70
N ASN A 41 1.07 4.21 15.51
CA ASN A 41 2.47 4.38 15.13
C ASN A 41 3.17 3.05 14.83
N ALA A 42 2.97 2.02 15.66
CA ALA A 42 3.51 0.68 15.42
C ALA A 42 2.93 0.04 14.14
N MET A 43 1.63 0.24 13.89
CA MET A 43 0.99 -0.21 12.64
C MET A 43 1.58 0.48 11.42
N ILE A 44 1.77 1.80 11.43
CA ILE A 44 2.38 2.53 10.32
C ILE A 44 3.79 2.03 10.03
N GLN A 45 4.61 1.77 11.05
CA GLN A 45 5.96 1.25 10.86
C GLN A 45 5.97 -0.14 10.21
N LEU A 46 5.05 -1.02 10.62
CA LEU A 46 4.86 -2.33 9.99
C LEU A 46 4.42 -2.18 8.53
N VAL A 47 3.45 -1.32 8.24
CA VAL A 47 2.94 -1.08 6.88
C VAL A 47 4.04 -0.52 5.98
N LEU A 48 4.80 0.46 6.45
CA LEU A 48 5.91 1.04 5.71
C LEU A 48 6.98 -0.02 5.41
N THR A 49 7.36 -0.83 6.40
CA THR A 49 8.35 -1.91 6.25
C THR A 49 7.90 -2.94 5.20
N CYS A 50 6.64 -3.38 5.26
CA CYS A 50 6.07 -4.31 4.29
C CYS A 50 5.92 -3.71 2.88
N SER A 51 5.79 -2.38 2.77
CA SER A 51 5.61 -1.67 1.51
C SER A 51 6.94 -1.32 0.81
N CYS A 52 8.07 -1.31 1.53
CA CYS A 52 9.39 -1.01 0.96
C CYS A 52 9.77 -1.86 -0.27
N PRO A 53 9.58 -3.20 -0.28
CA PRO A 53 9.97 -4.02 -1.42
C PRO A 53 9.10 -3.75 -2.65
N ASN A 54 7.82 -3.42 -2.45
CA ASN A 54 6.91 -3.04 -3.52
C ASN A 54 7.35 -1.71 -4.16
N PHE A 55 7.73 -0.73 -3.33
CA PHE A 55 8.27 0.54 -3.80
C PHE A 55 9.54 0.36 -4.64
N GLY A 56 10.48 -0.49 -4.18
CA GLY A 56 11.70 -0.80 -4.92
C GLY A 56 11.43 -1.46 -6.28
N LEU A 57 10.50 -2.42 -6.32
CA LEU A 57 10.09 -3.12 -7.53
C LEU A 57 9.41 -2.16 -8.53
N ASN A 58 8.51 -1.29 -8.06
CA ASN A 58 7.87 -0.28 -8.89
C ASN A 58 8.85 0.74 -9.46
N MET A 59 9.79 1.23 -8.65
CA MET A 59 10.78 2.19 -9.11
C MET A 59 11.70 1.58 -10.18
N GLY A 60 12.19 0.36 -9.95
CA GLY A 60 13.04 -0.35 -10.92
C GLY A 60 12.31 -0.70 -12.22
N ALA A 61 11.03 -1.07 -12.14
CA ALA A 61 10.22 -1.34 -13.33
C ALA A 61 9.92 -0.07 -14.13
N ASN A 62 9.59 1.05 -13.47
CA ASN A 62 9.38 2.35 -14.13
C ASN A 62 10.63 2.81 -14.90
N ILE A 63 11.82 2.63 -14.33
CA ILE A 63 13.09 2.93 -15.02
C ILE A 63 13.23 2.08 -16.28
N ARG A 64 12.99 0.75 -16.20
CA ARG A 64 13.07 -0.14 -17.37
C ARG A 64 12.04 0.21 -18.43
N ILE A 65 10.80 0.53 -18.03
CA ILE A 65 9.75 0.97 -18.95
C ILE A 65 10.18 2.26 -19.66
N GLY A 66 10.74 3.22 -18.92
CA GLY A 66 11.27 4.46 -19.48
C GLY A 66 12.37 4.25 -20.51
N ILE A 67 13.31 3.32 -20.24
CA ILE A 67 14.38 2.95 -21.18
C ILE A 67 13.81 2.32 -22.46
N HIS A 68 12.90 1.34 -22.35
CA HIS A 68 12.31 0.68 -23.51
C HIS A 68 11.41 1.62 -24.33
N LEU A 69 10.69 2.53 -23.67
CA LEU A 69 9.86 3.53 -24.33
C LEU A 69 10.71 4.58 -25.05
N GLY A 70 11.83 5.01 -24.45
CA GLY A 70 12.80 5.92 -25.08
C GLY A 70 13.53 5.32 -26.29
N ALA A 71 13.70 3.98 -26.32
CA ALA A 71 14.28 3.26 -27.45
C ALA A 71 13.28 2.95 -28.60
N GLY A 72 12.02 3.39 -28.50
CA GLY A 72 10.98 3.12 -29.50
C GLY A 72 10.36 1.71 -29.43
N ASN A 73 10.83 0.85 -28.51
CA ASN A 73 10.39 -0.54 -28.36
C ASN A 73 9.17 -0.65 -27.44
N THR A 74 8.02 -0.21 -27.95
CA THR A 74 6.73 -0.20 -27.23
C THR A 74 6.22 -1.59 -26.82
N GLU A 75 6.53 -2.63 -27.60
CA GLU A 75 6.21 -4.03 -27.28
C GLU A 75 6.90 -4.50 -25.98
N SER A 76 8.21 -4.23 -25.86
CA SER A 76 8.98 -4.58 -24.66
C SER A 76 8.52 -3.79 -23.44
N ALA A 77 8.17 -2.50 -23.61
CA ALA A 77 7.62 -1.69 -22.53
C ALA A 77 6.30 -2.27 -21.98
N LYS A 78 5.39 -2.72 -22.87
CA LYS A 78 4.13 -3.38 -22.46
C LYS A 78 4.38 -4.69 -21.71
N LEU A 79 5.35 -5.48 -22.13
CA LEU A 79 5.72 -6.73 -21.44
C LEU A 79 6.23 -6.45 -20.02
N VAL A 80 7.09 -5.45 -19.86
CA VAL A 80 7.60 -5.04 -18.53
C VAL A 80 6.48 -4.51 -17.64
N SER A 81 5.55 -3.70 -18.16
CA SER A 81 4.37 -3.26 -17.39
C SER A 81 3.46 -4.42 -16.98
N ARG A 82 3.22 -5.40 -17.84
CA ARG A 82 2.45 -6.61 -17.49
C ARG A 82 3.16 -7.48 -16.47
N LEU A 83 4.49 -7.54 -16.51
CA LEU A 83 5.28 -8.24 -15.52
C LEU A 83 5.20 -7.52 -14.16
N LEU A 84 5.35 -6.19 -14.16
CA LEU A 84 5.19 -5.35 -12.97
C LEU A 84 3.83 -5.56 -12.31
N LEU A 85 2.74 -5.55 -13.10
CA LEU A 85 1.39 -5.82 -12.62
C LEU A 85 1.28 -7.19 -11.95
N ARG A 86 1.79 -8.25 -12.59
CA ARG A 86 1.79 -9.60 -12.03
C ARG A 86 2.61 -9.71 -10.75
N CYS A 87 3.79 -9.09 -10.71
CA CYS A 87 4.63 -9.04 -9.51
C CYS A 87 3.97 -8.25 -8.37
N SER A 88 3.33 -7.13 -8.67
CA SER A 88 2.59 -6.33 -7.69
C SER A 88 1.40 -7.11 -7.14
N MET A 89 0.61 -7.78 -8.00
CA MET A 89 -0.48 -8.66 -7.57
C MET A 89 0.01 -9.80 -6.68
N ALA A 90 1.10 -10.47 -7.07
CA ALA A 90 1.69 -11.54 -6.25
C ALA A 90 2.16 -11.01 -4.88
N TRP A 91 2.73 -9.81 -4.84
CA TRP A 91 3.13 -9.15 -3.60
C TRP A 91 1.93 -8.80 -2.70
N CYS A 92 0.85 -8.27 -3.29
CA CYS A 92 -0.39 -8.00 -2.57
C CYS A 92 -0.99 -9.27 -1.97
N ILE A 93 -1.03 -10.38 -2.73
CA ILE A 93 -1.51 -11.68 -2.24
C ILE A 93 -0.62 -12.19 -1.11
N PHE A 94 0.71 -12.05 -1.24
CA PHE A 94 1.64 -12.46 -0.21
C PHE A 94 1.44 -11.68 1.10
N ILE A 95 1.35 -10.34 1.04
CA ILE A 95 1.04 -9.50 2.20
C ILE A 95 -0.33 -9.87 2.79
N TRP A 96 -1.31 -10.10 1.94
CA TRP A 96 -2.66 -10.46 2.37
C TRP A 96 -2.67 -11.79 3.16
N ILE A 97 -1.99 -12.83 2.67
CA ILE A 97 -1.83 -14.11 3.38
C ILE A 97 -1.08 -13.89 4.71
N LEU A 98 0.01 -13.11 4.69
CA LEU A 98 0.78 -12.80 5.88
C LEU A 98 -0.11 -12.13 6.96
N TYR A 99 -0.95 -11.18 6.54
CA TYR A 99 -1.87 -10.47 7.42
C TYR A 99 -2.99 -11.39 7.92
N ALA A 100 -3.55 -12.26 7.06
CA ALA A 100 -4.56 -13.24 7.47
C ALA A 100 -4.04 -14.20 8.54
N ILE A 101 -2.76 -14.59 8.49
CA ILE A 101 -2.13 -15.45 9.50
C ILE A 101 -1.80 -14.66 10.77
N PHE A 102 -1.27 -13.44 10.64
CA PHE A 102 -0.82 -12.62 11.77
C PHE A 102 -1.94 -11.79 12.44
N HIS A 103 -3.15 -11.72 11.88
CA HIS A 103 -4.26 -10.92 12.44
C HIS A 103 -4.57 -11.26 13.89
N ALA A 104 -4.42 -12.54 14.26
CA ALA A 104 -4.65 -13.03 15.61
C ALA A 104 -3.60 -12.50 16.62
N HIS A 105 -2.34 -12.34 16.18
CA HIS A 105 -1.24 -11.85 17.03
C HIS A 105 -1.27 -10.32 17.18
N ILE A 106 -1.66 -9.60 16.13
CA ILE A 106 -1.76 -8.13 16.17
C ILE A 106 -3.00 -7.69 16.97
N GLY A 107 -4.12 -8.41 16.84
CA GLY A 107 -5.34 -8.16 17.62
C GLY A 107 -5.13 -8.35 19.13
N ALA A 108 -4.38 -9.37 19.53
CA ALA A 108 -4.04 -9.63 20.93
C ALA A 108 -3.08 -8.59 21.55
N LEU A 109 -2.26 -7.93 20.73
CA LEU A 109 -1.34 -6.88 21.19
C LEU A 109 -1.98 -5.49 21.28
N PHE A 110 -3.08 -5.24 20.56
CA PHE A 110 -3.68 -3.91 20.43
C PHE A 110 -4.94 -3.70 21.28
N THR A 111 -5.69 -4.75 21.65
CA THR A 111 -6.99 -4.58 22.33
C THR A 111 -7.44 -5.87 23.03
N HIS A 112 -7.88 -5.73 24.30
CA HIS A 112 -8.51 -6.77 25.12
C HIS A 112 -10.05 -6.82 24.99
N ASP A 113 -10.66 -6.09 24.05
CA ASP A 113 -12.11 -6.09 23.81
C ASP A 113 -12.52 -7.08 22.70
N GLU A 114 -13.35 -8.06 23.05
CA GLU A 114 -13.92 -9.09 22.17
C GLU A 114 -14.70 -8.52 20.97
N ASN A 115 -15.23 -7.29 21.08
CA ASN A 115 -15.99 -6.63 20.02
C ASN A 115 -15.13 -6.16 18.83
N VAL A 116 -13.84 -5.87 19.05
CA VAL A 116 -12.94 -5.41 17.98
C VAL A 116 -12.43 -6.60 17.16
N GLN A 117 -12.29 -7.76 17.79
CA GLN A 117 -11.87 -9.00 17.10
C GLN A 117 -12.92 -9.48 16.09
N SER A 118 -14.21 -9.42 16.44
CA SER A 118 -15.30 -9.80 15.53
C SER A 118 -15.43 -8.84 14.34
N ALA A 119 -15.22 -7.54 14.55
CA ALA A 119 -15.20 -6.54 13.48
C ALA A 119 -14.02 -6.76 12.50
N ILE A 120 -12.82 -7.04 13.00
CA ILE A 120 -11.63 -7.32 12.18
C ILE A 120 -11.81 -8.59 11.34
N GLN A 121 -12.44 -9.64 11.89
CA GLN A 121 -12.73 -10.86 11.11
C GLN A 121 -13.74 -10.59 9.99
N SER A 122 -14.76 -9.77 10.23
CA SER A 122 -15.74 -9.39 9.19
C SER A 122 -15.13 -8.55 8.06
N ILE A 123 -14.16 -7.68 8.39
CA ILE A 123 -13.46 -6.83 7.42
C ILE A 123 -12.41 -7.64 6.64
N SER A 124 -11.69 -8.55 7.31
CA SER A 124 -10.72 -9.43 6.65
C SER A 124 -11.40 -10.28 5.59
N ILE A 125 -12.54 -10.91 5.90
CA ILE A 125 -13.30 -11.75 4.95
C ILE A 125 -13.81 -10.93 3.75
N LYS A 126 -14.31 -9.71 3.97
CA LYS A 126 -14.77 -8.82 2.90
C LYS A 126 -13.62 -8.27 2.05
N GLY A 127 -12.45 -8.05 2.65
CA GLY A 127 -11.23 -7.64 1.95
C GLY A 127 -10.70 -8.72 1.01
N VAL A 128 -10.75 -10.00 1.42
CA VAL A 128 -10.40 -11.14 0.54
C VAL A 128 -11.31 -11.20 -0.68
N ALA A 129 -12.62 -11.07 -0.43
CA ALA A 129 -13.63 -11.18 -1.48
C ALA A 129 -13.51 -10.04 -2.50
N ALA A 130 -13.17 -8.82 -2.05
CA ALA A 130 -12.96 -7.68 -2.92
C ALA A 130 -11.67 -7.80 -3.76
N PHE A 131 -10.58 -8.32 -3.18
CA PHE A 131 -9.33 -8.50 -3.91
C PHE A 131 -9.42 -9.62 -4.95
N SER A 132 -10.27 -10.64 -4.72
CA SER A 132 -10.50 -11.72 -5.68
C SER A 132 -11.32 -11.29 -6.91
N PHE A 133 -11.87 -10.07 -6.92
CA PHE A 133 -12.68 -9.51 -8.01
C PHE A 133 -11.95 -8.42 -8.83
N ILE A 134 -10.71 -8.08 -8.45
CA ILE A 134 -9.81 -7.16 -9.18
C ILE A 134 -8.77 -7.96 -9.97
#